data_AF-A0A1I1YV07-F1
#
_entry.id   AF-A0A1I1YV07-F1
#
_cell.length_a   1.000
_cell.length_b   1.000
_cell.length_c   1.000
_cell.angle_alpha   90.00
_cell.angle_beta   90.00
_cell.angle_gamma   90.00
#
_symmetry.space_group_name_H-M   'P 1'
#
loop_
_entity.id
_entity.type
_entity.pdbx_description
1 polymer ?
#
loop_
_entity_poly.entity_id
_entity_poly.type
_entity_poly.pdbx_seq_one_letter_code
_entity_poly.pdbx_strand_id
1 'polypeptide(L)'
;MLLADGTRALTRAGRWNDALEHLERHKGIGDRMLDGRQVAILTRIINDDHEHALDLLEHSSTTDMWEQAVASYLTTLCLTTAERETQPADTEMVERYLALPHQSTPLVFRCRLGLGVLDLTNHTPHTPITTDITRQAIAAADAYAAHDVLTHPACAQNMSDTDQHALTHIITTAGLHHGEEAPAEPLTELTDAIAASETSLAHALTRQQSAHDQPRRNCPSTTAPQPPGELGDDLAGPGDTTEAAPRGIPRY
;
A
#
# COMPACT_ATOMS: atom_id res chain seq x y z
N MET A 1 -5.68 4.30 -8.97
CA MET A 1 -5.73 3.35 -7.84
C MET A 1 -5.70 1.90 -8.33
N LEU A 2 -6.62 1.49 -9.21
CA LEU A 2 -6.72 0.10 -9.71
C LEU A 2 -5.44 -0.50 -10.33
N LEU A 3 -4.65 0.29 -11.09
CA LEU A 3 -3.41 -0.18 -11.71
C LEU A 3 -2.32 -0.56 -10.69
N ALA A 4 -2.12 0.29 -9.69
CA ALA A 4 -1.12 0.06 -8.64
C ALA A 4 -1.51 -1.12 -7.75
N ASP A 5 -2.78 -1.22 -7.38
CA ASP A 5 -3.27 -2.30 -6.52
C ASP A 5 -3.29 -3.65 -7.25
N GLY A 6 -3.66 -3.67 -8.54
CA GLY A 6 -3.58 -4.86 -9.38
C GLY A 6 -2.15 -5.37 -9.56
N THR A 7 -1.21 -4.46 -9.80
CA THR A 7 0.22 -4.80 -9.90
C THR A 7 0.74 -5.38 -8.59
N ARG A 8 0.44 -4.74 -7.44
CA ARG A 8 0.85 -5.23 -6.11
C ARG A 8 0.25 -6.58 -5.76
N ALA A 9 -1.00 -6.83 -6.13
CA ALA A 9 -1.64 -8.12 -5.89
C ALA A 9 -0.95 -9.24 -6.68
N LEU A 10 -0.60 -8.98 -7.95
CA LEU A 10 0.07 -9.96 -8.81
C LEU A 10 1.51 -10.24 -8.35
N THR A 11 2.29 -9.20 -8.02
CA THR A 11 3.66 -9.39 -7.51
C THR A 11 3.69 -10.12 -6.18
N ARG A 12 2.75 -9.81 -5.26
CA ARG A 12 2.62 -10.54 -3.98
C ARG A 12 2.25 -12.01 -4.15
N ALA A 13 1.55 -12.35 -5.23
CA ALA A 13 1.23 -13.74 -5.59
C ALA A 13 2.36 -14.44 -6.36
N GLY A 14 3.52 -13.80 -6.57
CA GLY A 14 4.62 -14.33 -7.38
C GLY A 14 4.35 -14.35 -8.88
N ARG A 15 3.26 -13.73 -9.34
CA ARG A 15 2.82 -13.69 -10.75
C ARG A 15 3.47 -12.53 -11.50
N TRP A 16 4.80 -12.51 -11.53
CA TRP A 16 5.60 -11.40 -12.07
C TRP A 16 5.32 -11.11 -13.54
N ASN A 17 5.23 -12.14 -14.37
CA ASN A 17 4.91 -11.98 -15.79
C ASN A 17 3.52 -11.38 -16.02
N ASP A 18 2.52 -11.78 -15.22
CA ASP A 18 1.16 -11.21 -15.31
C ASP A 18 1.14 -9.75 -14.82
N ALA A 19 1.96 -9.42 -13.81
CA ALA A 19 2.12 -8.03 -13.35
C ALA A 19 2.73 -7.16 -14.45
N LEU A 20 3.75 -7.67 -15.15
CA LEU A 20 4.37 -6.98 -16.28
C LEU A 20 3.37 -6.78 -17.43
N GLU A 21 2.64 -7.81 -17.84
CA GLU A 21 1.61 -7.71 -18.88
C GLU A 21 0.50 -6.71 -18.49
N HIS A 22 0.12 -6.69 -17.21
CA HIS A 22 -0.84 -5.72 -16.69
C HIS A 22 -0.29 -4.29 -16.80
N LEU A 23 0.98 -4.05 -16.49
CA LEU A 23 1.63 -2.75 -16.63
C LEU A 23 1.74 -2.32 -18.09
N GLU A 24 2.19 -3.20 -18.99
CA GLU A 24 2.33 -2.90 -20.43
C GLU A 24 1.00 -2.50 -21.05
N ARG A 25 -0.07 -3.28 -20.78
CA ARG A 25 -1.42 -3.00 -21.29
C ARG A 25 -1.93 -1.62 -20.89
N HIS A 26 -1.56 -1.13 -19.71
CA HIS A 26 -2.01 0.15 -19.18
C HIS A 26 -0.96 1.26 -19.27
N LYS A 27 0.15 1.05 -20.01
CA LYS A 27 1.27 1.99 -20.13
C LYS A 27 1.83 2.42 -18.77
N GLY A 28 1.86 1.49 -17.82
CA GLY A 28 2.32 1.69 -16.45
C GLY A 28 3.84 1.68 -16.29
N ILE A 29 4.59 1.41 -17.35
CA ILE A 29 6.05 1.42 -17.37
C ILE A 29 6.50 2.78 -17.93
N GLY A 30 6.92 3.67 -17.03
CA GLY A 30 7.55 4.95 -17.39
C GLY A 30 9.07 4.87 -17.30
N ASP A 31 9.73 5.98 -17.61
CA ASP A 31 11.19 6.08 -17.50
C ASP A 31 11.68 6.34 -16.08
N ARG A 32 10.82 6.90 -15.22
CA ARG A 32 11.14 7.15 -13.82
C ARG A 32 11.15 5.84 -13.01
N MET A 33 12.04 5.72 -12.03
CA MET A 33 12.21 4.55 -11.15
C MET A 33 11.06 4.35 -10.14
N LEU A 34 9.83 4.29 -10.62
CA LEU A 34 8.62 4.00 -9.85
C LEU A 34 8.27 2.51 -9.94
N ASP A 35 7.21 2.09 -9.22
CA ASP A 35 6.74 0.69 -9.12
C ASP A 35 6.73 -0.03 -10.48
N GLY A 36 6.19 0.59 -11.54
CA GLY A 36 6.09 -0.04 -12.86
C GLY A 36 7.44 -0.35 -13.50
N ARG A 37 8.42 0.56 -13.37
CA ARG A 37 9.79 0.36 -13.88
C ARG A 37 10.53 -0.69 -13.06
N GLN A 38 10.37 -0.67 -11.74
CA GLN A 38 10.95 -1.67 -10.84
C GLN A 38 10.43 -3.09 -11.11
N VAL A 39 9.10 -3.24 -11.30
CA VAL A 39 8.49 -4.54 -11.64
C VAL A 39 8.98 -5.04 -12.99
N ALA A 40 9.15 -4.16 -13.99
CA ALA A 40 9.71 -4.55 -15.29
C ALA A 40 11.14 -5.08 -15.15
N ILE A 41 12.00 -4.38 -14.41
CA ILE A 41 13.39 -4.81 -14.16
C ILE A 41 13.43 -6.14 -13.40
N LEU A 42 12.68 -6.27 -12.30
CA LEU A 42 12.64 -7.51 -11.51
C LEU A 42 12.12 -8.70 -12.32
N THR A 43 11.09 -8.50 -13.15
CA THR A 43 10.57 -9.57 -14.02
C THR A 43 11.63 -10.03 -15.03
N ARG A 44 12.46 -9.13 -15.53
CA ARG A 44 13.59 -9.48 -16.43
C ARG A 44 14.66 -10.27 -15.69
N ILE A 45 15.05 -9.83 -14.50
CA ILE A 45 16.01 -10.55 -13.63
C ILE A 45 15.50 -11.97 -13.32
N ILE A 46 14.22 -12.12 -12.94
CA ILE A 46 13.61 -13.42 -12.62
C ILE A 46 13.57 -14.37 -13.82
N ASN A 47 13.52 -13.83 -15.04
CA ASN A 47 13.51 -14.60 -16.28
C ASN A 47 14.93 -14.74 -16.89
N ASP A 48 15.99 -14.49 -16.12
CA ASP A 48 17.40 -14.51 -16.53
C ASP A 48 17.77 -13.54 -17.68
N ASP A 49 16.90 -12.56 -17.97
CA ASP A 49 17.06 -11.56 -19.01
C ASP A 49 17.86 -10.34 -18.52
N HIS A 50 19.07 -10.61 -18.03
CA HIS A 50 19.93 -9.66 -17.33
C HIS A 50 20.36 -8.47 -18.19
N GLU A 51 20.59 -8.69 -19.49
CA GLU A 51 20.99 -7.60 -20.41
C GLU A 51 19.88 -6.57 -20.58
N HIS A 52 18.63 -6.99 -20.78
CA HIS A 52 17.51 -6.04 -20.85
C HIS A 52 17.19 -5.42 -19.49
N ALA A 53 17.43 -6.12 -18.38
CA ALA A 53 17.31 -5.52 -17.05
C ALA A 53 18.31 -4.37 -16.85
N LEU A 54 19.57 -4.57 -17.24
CA LEU A 54 20.62 -3.54 -17.19
C LEU A 54 20.33 -2.38 -18.14
N ASP A 55 19.87 -2.66 -19.36
CA ASP A 55 19.45 -1.62 -20.31
C ASP A 55 18.31 -0.75 -19.75
N LEU A 56 17.30 -1.37 -19.13
CA LEU A 56 16.22 -0.62 -18.46
C LEU A 56 16.74 0.23 -17.30
N LEU A 57 17.69 -0.28 -16.52
CA LEU A 57 18.32 0.44 -15.41
C LEU A 57 19.10 1.66 -15.92
N GLU A 58 19.92 1.49 -16.96
CA GLU A 58 20.70 2.57 -17.58
C GLU A 58 19.79 3.69 -18.12
N HIS A 59 18.67 3.33 -18.73
CA HIS A 59 17.71 4.30 -19.27
C HIS A 59 16.70 4.83 -18.23
N SER A 60 16.82 4.46 -16.96
CA SER A 60 15.91 4.92 -15.91
C SER A 60 16.27 6.32 -15.42
N SER A 61 15.27 7.19 -15.29
CA SER A 61 15.40 8.48 -14.63
C SER A 61 15.27 8.32 -13.11
N THR A 62 16.32 8.71 -12.39
CA THR A 62 16.40 8.70 -10.91
C THR A 62 16.65 10.12 -10.38
N THR A 63 15.58 10.86 -10.16
CA THR A 63 15.63 12.25 -9.69
C THR A 63 15.82 12.33 -8.17
N ASP A 64 15.13 11.46 -7.44
CA ASP A 64 15.15 11.47 -5.98
C ASP A 64 16.20 10.48 -5.42
N MET A 65 16.70 10.73 -4.20
CA MET A 65 17.70 9.85 -3.56
C MET A 65 17.19 8.42 -3.35
N TRP A 66 15.91 8.25 -3.04
CA TRP A 66 15.30 6.92 -2.87
C TRP A 66 15.28 6.15 -4.19
N GLU A 67 15.10 6.83 -5.33
CA GLU A 67 15.13 6.22 -6.66
C GLU A 67 16.53 5.75 -7.01
N GLN A 68 17.54 6.56 -6.68
CA GLN A 68 18.94 6.22 -6.87
C GLN A 68 19.34 5.02 -6.02
N ALA A 69 18.90 4.96 -4.76
CA ALA A 69 19.17 3.81 -3.89
C ALA A 69 18.51 2.52 -4.41
N VAL A 70 17.27 2.60 -4.89
CA VAL A 70 16.59 1.45 -5.52
C VAL A 70 17.29 1.02 -6.80
N ALA A 71 17.71 1.96 -7.65
CA ALA A 71 18.44 1.65 -8.87
C ALA A 71 19.78 0.96 -8.57
N SER A 72 20.58 1.48 -7.63
CA SER A 72 21.84 0.84 -7.22
C SER A 72 21.63 -0.55 -6.62
N TYR A 73 20.56 -0.75 -5.84
CA TYR A 73 20.17 -2.07 -5.34
C TYR A 73 19.82 -3.04 -6.48
N LEU A 74 18.95 -2.62 -7.41
CA LEU A 74 18.54 -3.46 -8.55
C LEU A 74 19.69 -3.78 -9.51
N THR A 75 20.62 -2.84 -9.72
CA THR A 75 21.86 -3.10 -10.48
C THR A 75 22.70 -4.18 -9.80
N THR A 76 22.91 -4.07 -8.49
CA THR A 76 23.70 -5.06 -7.73
C THR A 76 23.01 -6.43 -7.74
N LEU A 77 21.68 -6.48 -7.57
CA LEU A 77 20.89 -7.70 -7.66
C LEU A 77 21.05 -8.36 -9.04
N CYS A 78 20.94 -7.58 -10.12
CA CYS A 78 21.07 -8.07 -11.48
C CYS A 78 22.48 -8.64 -11.74
N LEU A 79 23.54 -7.94 -11.32
CA LEU A 79 24.92 -8.41 -11.47
C LEU A 79 25.18 -9.66 -10.64
N THR A 80 24.66 -9.72 -9.41
CA THR A 80 24.80 -10.89 -8.52
C THR A 80 24.13 -12.11 -9.12
N THR A 81 22.91 -11.96 -9.64
CA THR A 81 22.13 -13.06 -10.25
C THR A 81 22.77 -13.52 -11.56
N ALA A 82 23.38 -12.60 -12.31
CA ALA A 82 24.16 -12.90 -13.51
C ALA A 82 25.57 -13.48 -13.23
N GLU A 83 25.92 -13.71 -11.96
CA GLU A 83 27.24 -14.18 -11.53
C GLU A 83 28.41 -13.29 -12.04
N ARG A 84 28.18 -11.97 -12.09
CA ARG A 84 29.16 -10.96 -12.54
C ARG A 84 29.89 -10.32 -11.35
N GLU A 85 31.00 -9.65 -11.65
CA GLU A 85 31.74 -8.83 -10.68
C GLU A 85 30.83 -7.71 -10.13
N THR A 86 30.70 -7.64 -8.79
CA THR A 86 29.78 -6.72 -8.13
C THR A 86 30.48 -5.66 -7.29
N GLN A 87 31.80 -5.73 -7.05
CA GLN A 87 32.47 -4.87 -6.07
C GLN A 87 32.19 -3.36 -6.21
N PRO A 88 32.23 -2.75 -7.41
CA PRO A 88 31.89 -1.33 -7.54
C PRO A 88 30.42 -1.03 -7.24
N ALA A 89 29.52 -1.92 -7.67
CA ALA A 89 28.07 -1.78 -7.47
C ALA A 89 27.68 -1.99 -6.00
N ASP A 90 28.30 -2.94 -5.30
CA ASP A 90 28.11 -3.19 -3.87
C ASP A 90 28.47 -1.94 -3.06
N THR A 91 29.63 -1.34 -3.34
CA THR A 91 30.07 -0.11 -2.66
C THR A 91 29.07 1.03 -2.89
N GLU A 92 28.68 1.27 -4.15
CA GLU A 92 27.72 2.34 -4.49
C GLU A 92 26.34 2.09 -3.85
N MET A 93 25.86 0.85 -3.83
CA MET A 93 24.59 0.47 -3.21
C MET A 93 24.59 0.79 -1.72
N VAL A 94 25.64 0.42 -0.98
CA VAL A 94 25.77 0.71 0.45
C VAL A 94 25.83 2.22 0.69
N GLU A 95 26.62 2.95 -0.08
CA GLU A 95 26.73 4.41 0.04
C GLU A 95 25.37 5.11 -0.19
N ARG A 96 24.63 4.71 -1.23
CA ARG A 96 23.32 5.30 -1.54
C ARG A 96 22.27 4.98 -0.49
N TYR A 97 22.28 3.76 0.04
CA TYR A 97 21.41 3.39 1.16
C TYR A 97 21.69 4.25 2.40
N LEU A 98 22.95 4.37 2.81
CA LEU A 98 23.33 5.13 4.01
C LEU A 98 23.06 6.63 3.85
N ALA A 99 23.15 7.15 2.61
CA ALA A 99 22.85 8.54 2.30
C ALA A 99 21.36 8.89 2.36
N LEU A 100 20.44 7.91 2.41
CA LEU A 100 19.01 8.21 2.43
C LEU A 100 18.65 9.09 3.65
N PRO A 101 17.80 10.10 3.49
CA PRO A 101 17.37 10.96 4.59
C PRO A 101 16.38 10.23 5.50
N HIS A 102 16.70 10.10 6.79
CA HIS A 102 15.84 9.41 7.77
C HIS A 102 14.45 10.03 7.94
N GLN A 103 14.32 11.36 7.80
CA GLN A 103 13.08 12.08 8.10
C GLN A 103 12.05 12.06 6.97
N SER A 104 12.50 11.95 5.71
CA SER A 104 11.61 12.00 4.53
C SER A 104 11.45 10.65 3.83
N THR A 105 12.21 9.64 4.24
CA THR A 105 12.09 8.28 3.71
C THR A 105 11.23 7.45 4.67
N PRO A 106 10.16 6.78 4.20
CA PRO A 106 9.34 5.92 5.06
C PRO A 106 10.19 4.83 5.73
N LEU A 107 10.03 4.68 7.05
CA LEU A 107 10.85 3.77 7.86
C LEU A 107 10.82 2.33 7.35
N VAL A 108 9.63 1.78 7.11
CA VAL A 108 9.47 0.38 6.65
C VAL A 108 10.17 0.16 5.31
N PHE A 109 10.09 1.13 4.40
CA PHE A 109 10.80 1.07 3.11
C PHE A 109 12.31 1.05 3.34
N ARG A 110 12.83 1.99 4.15
CA ARG A 110 14.26 2.07 4.44
C ARG A 110 14.76 0.78 5.11
N CYS A 111 14.04 0.29 6.11
CA CYS A 111 14.39 -0.92 6.83
C CYS A 111 14.50 -2.11 5.86
N ARG A 112 13.47 -2.34 5.04
CA ARG A 112 13.47 -3.45 4.09
C ARG A 112 14.51 -3.31 2.99
N LEU A 113 14.76 -2.08 2.52
CA LEU A 113 15.86 -1.83 1.59
C LEU A 113 17.21 -2.15 2.26
N GLY A 114 17.43 -1.73 3.49
CA GLY A 114 18.66 -2.02 4.24
C GLY A 114 18.89 -3.52 4.47
N LEU A 115 17.83 -4.28 4.74
CA LEU A 115 17.89 -5.74 4.80
C LEU A 115 18.25 -6.36 3.45
N GLY A 116 17.61 -5.91 2.36
CA GLY A 116 17.97 -6.35 1.01
C GLY A 116 19.43 -6.01 0.65
N VAL A 117 19.93 -4.85 1.06
CA VAL A 117 21.34 -4.48 0.89
C VAL A 117 22.25 -5.46 1.64
N LEU A 118 21.92 -5.83 2.88
CA LEU A 118 22.68 -6.85 3.64
C LEU A 118 22.71 -8.20 2.93
N ASP A 119 21.62 -8.60 2.27
CA ASP A 119 21.55 -9.86 1.53
C ASP A 119 22.47 -9.90 0.30
N LEU A 120 22.76 -8.74 -0.29
CA LEU A 120 23.59 -8.63 -1.50
C LEU A 120 25.03 -8.20 -1.23
N THR A 121 25.31 -7.64 -0.05
CA THR A 121 26.64 -7.13 0.28
C THR A 121 27.61 -8.26 0.58
N ASN A 122 28.63 -8.39 -0.26
CA ASN A 122 29.69 -9.40 -0.14
C ASN A 122 31.07 -8.79 0.17
N HIS A 123 31.31 -7.54 -0.22
CA HIS A 123 32.64 -6.91 -0.15
C HIS A 123 32.70 -5.78 0.88
N THR A 124 31.56 -5.24 1.27
CA THR A 124 31.46 -4.12 2.21
C THR A 124 31.11 -4.62 3.62
N PRO A 125 31.63 -4.00 4.70
CA PRO A 125 31.25 -4.39 6.06
C PRO A 125 29.74 -4.21 6.30
N HIS A 126 29.10 -5.19 6.93
CA HIS A 126 27.68 -5.16 7.27
C HIS A 126 27.35 -4.20 8.42
N THR A 127 28.33 -3.91 9.29
CA THR A 127 28.15 -3.16 10.55
C THR A 127 27.48 -1.78 10.40
N PRO A 128 27.83 -0.92 9.42
CA PRO A 128 27.17 0.38 9.27
C PRO A 128 25.69 0.25 8.95
N ILE A 129 25.32 -0.74 8.12
CA ILE A 129 23.94 -0.98 7.70
C ILE A 129 23.14 -1.55 8.86
N THR A 130 23.66 -2.59 9.54
CA THR A 130 22.99 -3.19 10.71
C THR A 130 22.81 -2.19 11.85
N THR A 131 23.80 -1.34 12.10
CA THR A 131 23.71 -0.28 13.11
C THR A 131 22.64 0.75 12.74
N ASP A 132 22.56 1.16 11.48
CA ASP A 132 21.58 2.13 11.01
C ASP A 132 20.15 1.59 11.16
N ILE A 133 19.83 0.42 10.59
CA ILE A 133 18.47 -0.15 10.67
C ILE A 133 18.04 -0.44 12.11
N THR A 134 18.94 -0.96 12.95
CA THR A 134 18.66 -1.27 14.36
C THR A 134 18.32 0.01 15.11
N ARG A 135 19.13 1.07 14.94
CA ARG A 135 18.89 2.36 15.58
C ARG A 135 17.57 2.98 15.14
N GLN A 136 17.24 2.91 13.86
CA GLN A 136 15.99 3.47 13.34
C GLN A 136 14.76 2.71 13.85
N ALA A 137 14.81 1.37 13.88
CA ALA A 137 13.74 0.54 14.43
C ALA A 137 13.50 0.85 15.92
N ILE A 138 14.57 0.98 16.72
CA ILE A 138 14.48 1.37 18.13
C ILE A 138 13.93 2.78 18.29
N ALA A 139 14.48 3.76 17.57
CA ALA A 139 14.11 5.17 17.71
C ALA A 139 12.65 5.45 17.34
N ALA A 140 12.12 4.74 16.35
CA ALA A 140 10.72 4.86 15.94
C ALA A 140 9.76 4.01 16.77
N ALA A 141 10.26 3.09 17.60
CA ALA A 141 9.48 2.07 18.30
C ALA A 141 8.52 1.30 17.36
N ASP A 142 8.96 1.05 16.12
CA ASP A 142 8.16 0.35 15.10
C ASP A 142 8.34 -1.16 15.24
N ALA A 143 7.27 -1.85 15.63
CA ALA A 143 7.32 -3.28 15.90
C ALA A 143 7.46 -4.16 14.66
N TYR A 144 7.07 -3.70 13.47
CA TYR A 144 7.32 -4.43 12.22
C TYR A 144 8.78 -4.30 11.81
N ALA A 145 9.35 -3.10 11.89
CA ALA A 145 10.78 -2.91 11.65
C ALA A 145 11.63 -3.68 12.68
N ALA A 146 11.24 -3.66 13.95
CA ALA A 146 11.93 -4.42 14.99
C ALA A 146 11.87 -5.94 14.73
N HIS A 147 10.73 -6.45 14.27
CA HIS A 147 10.56 -7.84 13.88
C HIS A 147 11.44 -8.20 12.66
N ASP A 148 11.39 -7.40 11.60
CA ASP A 148 12.19 -7.59 10.39
C ASP A 148 13.70 -7.61 10.75
N VAL A 149 14.18 -6.72 11.64
CA VAL A 149 15.59 -6.70 12.11
C VAL A 149 15.94 -7.91 12.96
N LEU A 150 15.09 -8.31 13.92
CA LEU A 150 15.37 -9.45 14.81
C LEU A 150 15.40 -10.79 14.09
N THR A 151 14.60 -10.93 13.03
CA THR A 151 14.50 -12.18 12.25
C THR A 151 15.57 -12.29 11.16
N HIS A 152 16.26 -11.20 10.83
CA HIS A 152 17.26 -11.20 9.77
C HIS A 152 18.61 -11.78 10.23
N PRO A 153 19.16 -12.82 9.56
CA PRO A 153 20.38 -13.51 10.01
C PRO A 153 21.60 -12.60 10.18
N ALA A 154 21.84 -11.69 9.23
CA ALA A 154 22.98 -10.77 9.28
C ALA A 154 22.89 -9.78 10.45
N CYS A 155 21.67 -9.40 10.84
CA CYS A 155 21.43 -8.54 11.99
C CYS A 155 21.65 -9.33 13.28
N ALA A 156 21.01 -10.50 13.40
CA ALA A 156 21.08 -11.35 14.59
C ALA A 156 22.53 -11.72 14.98
N GLN A 157 23.41 -11.97 14.00
CA GLN A 157 24.82 -12.32 14.25
C GLN A 157 25.67 -11.16 14.78
N ASN A 158 25.28 -9.91 14.50
CA ASN A 158 26.08 -8.71 14.80
C ASN A 158 25.42 -7.79 15.85
N MET A 159 24.28 -8.19 16.39
CA MET A 159 23.47 -7.39 17.31
C MET A 159 23.98 -7.51 18.75
N SER A 160 23.97 -6.40 19.47
CA SER A 160 24.30 -6.40 20.90
C SER A 160 23.12 -6.92 21.74
N ASP A 161 23.41 -7.50 22.90
CA ASP A 161 22.37 -7.94 23.85
C ASP A 161 21.41 -6.79 24.22
N THR A 162 21.95 -5.57 24.34
CA THR A 162 21.17 -4.36 24.64
C THR A 162 20.16 -4.05 23.53
N ASP A 163 20.61 -4.06 22.27
CA ASP A 163 19.74 -3.77 21.12
C ASP A 163 18.72 -4.89 20.94
N GLN A 164 19.13 -6.16 21.12
CA GLN A 164 18.23 -7.31 21.07
C GLN A 164 17.12 -7.18 22.11
N HIS A 165 17.46 -6.82 23.35
CA HIS A 165 16.47 -6.62 24.40
C HIS A 165 15.51 -5.47 24.08
N ALA A 166 16.03 -4.34 23.57
CA ALA A 166 15.22 -3.19 23.20
C ALA A 166 14.23 -3.52 22.07
N LEU A 167 14.67 -4.18 21.00
CA LEU A 167 13.81 -4.60 19.90
C LEU A 167 12.77 -5.64 20.35
N THR A 168 13.17 -6.59 21.19
CA THR A 168 12.25 -7.58 21.75
C THR A 168 11.17 -6.91 22.59
N HIS A 169 11.56 -5.95 23.43
CA HIS A 169 10.63 -5.16 24.24
C HIS A 169 9.61 -4.40 23.37
N ILE A 170 10.05 -3.79 22.26
CA ILE A 170 9.16 -3.11 21.31
C ILE A 170 8.10 -4.09 20.75
N ILE A 171 8.52 -5.27 20.28
CA ILE A 171 7.60 -6.28 19.74
C ILE A 171 6.60 -6.75 20.81
N THR A 172 7.08 -7.03 22.02
CA THR A 172 6.23 -7.50 23.12
C THR A 172 5.17 -6.47 23.50
N THR A 173 5.56 -5.20 23.60
CA THR A 173 4.64 -4.10 23.94
C THR A 173 3.59 -3.87 22.85
N ALA A 174 3.93 -4.14 21.59
CA ALA A 174 3.01 -4.05 20.47
C ALA A 174 2.12 -5.29 20.28
N GLY A 175 2.32 -6.36 21.06
CA GLY A 175 1.57 -7.61 20.94
C GLY A 175 1.89 -8.43 19.68
N LEU A 176 3.01 -8.15 19.01
CA LEU A 176 3.46 -8.82 17.78
C LEU A 176 4.28 -10.10 18.08
N HIS A 177 3.85 -10.88 19.07
CA HIS A 177 4.55 -12.13 19.42
C HIS A 177 4.50 -13.13 18.26
N HIS A 178 5.66 -13.76 17.99
CA HIS A 178 5.77 -14.88 17.08
C HIS A 178 4.96 -16.06 17.65
N GLY A 179 3.76 -16.28 17.13
CA GLY A 179 3.07 -17.56 17.24
C GLY A 179 2.63 -17.99 18.64
N GLU A 180 2.60 -17.10 19.64
CA GLU A 180 1.68 -17.34 20.76
C GLU A 180 0.27 -17.14 20.21
N GLU A 181 -0.50 -18.23 20.17
CA GLU A 181 -1.91 -18.23 19.79
C GLU A 181 -2.56 -17.03 20.45
N ALA A 182 -3.09 -16.10 19.63
CA ALA A 182 -3.92 -15.05 20.18
C ALA A 182 -5.00 -15.72 21.04
N PRO A 183 -5.37 -15.15 22.20
CA PRO A 183 -6.35 -15.78 23.08
C PRO A 183 -7.57 -16.20 22.26
N ALA A 184 -7.96 -17.48 22.35
CA ALA A 184 -8.97 -18.05 21.46
C ALA A 184 -10.31 -17.28 21.51
N GLU A 185 -10.59 -16.63 22.63
CA GLU A 185 -11.80 -15.86 22.90
C GLU A 185 -11.96 -14.66 21.94
N PRO A 186 -11.03 -13.68 21.85
CA PRO A 186 -11.14 -12.59 20.88
C PRO A 186 -11.04 -13.03 19.41
N LEU A 187 -10.33 -14.12 19.08
CA LEU A 187 -10.32 -14.66 17.72
C LEU A 187 -11.68 -15.23 17.30
N THR A 188 -12.36 -15.91 18.22
CA THR A 188 -13.69 -16.48 17.98
C THR A 188 -14.71 -15.36 17.80
N GLU A 189 -14.69 -14.34 18.67
CA GLU A 189 -15.57 -13.18 18.54
C GLU A 189 -15.38 -12.43 17.22
N LEU A 190 -14.13 -12.26 16.77
CA LEU A 190 -13.83 -11.61 15.49
C LEU A 190 -14.31 -12.47 14.31
N THR A 191 -14.10 -13.78 14.38
CA THR A 191 -14.54 -14.73 13.33
C THR A 191 -16.06 -14.77 13.24
N ASP A 192 -16.75 -14.77 14.37
CA ASP A 192 -18.22 -14.72 14.44
C ASP A 192 -18.75 -13.38 13.90
N ALA A 193 -18.11 -12.26 14.22
CA ALA A 193 -18.48 -10.95 13.71
C ALA A 193 -18.29 -10.85 12.18
N ILE A 194 -17.22 -11.45 11.64
CA ILE A 194 -16.98 -11.54 10.20
C ILE A 194 -18.07 -12.41 9.54
N ALA A 195 -18.35 -13.60 10.07
CA ALA A 195 -19.38 -14.50 9.55
C ALA A 195 -20.78 -13.86 9.56
N ALA A 196 -21.11 -13.10 10.62
CA ALA A 196 -22.36 -12.35 10.71
C ALA A 196 -22.44 -11.22 9.67
N SER A 197 -21.32 -10.54 9.41
CA SER A 197 -21.21 -9.49 8.40
C SER A 197 -21.34 -10.05 6.98
N GLU A 198 -20.68 -11.17 6.68
CA GLU A 198 -20.79 -11.88 5.40
C GLU A 198 -22.23 -12.32 5.12
N THR A 199 -22.89 -12.91 6.12
CA THR A 199 -24.29 -13.34 6.02
C THR A 199 -25.21 -12.15 5.75
N SER A 200 -24.98 -11.02 6.43
CA SER A 200 -25.75 -9.79 6.24
C SER A 200 -25.56 -9.19 4.83
N LEU A 201 -24.32 -9.21 4.33
CA LEU A 201 -24.00 -8.75 2.97
C LEU A 201 -24.61 -9.65 1.90
N ALA A 202 -24.53 -10.97 2.06
CA ALA A 202 -25.15 -11.93 1.15
C ALA A 202 -26.67 -11.70 1.07
N HIS A 203 -27.34 -11.53 2.23
CA HIS A 203 -28.76 -11.23 2.26
C HIS A 203 -29.12 -9.88 1.62
N ALA A 204 -28.32 -8.83 1.83
CA ALA A 204 -28.53 -7.54 1.20
C ALA A 204 -28.42 -7.62 -0.34
N LEU A 205 -27.42 -8.36 -0.84
CA LEU A 205 -27.18 -8.57 -2.26
C LEU A 205 -28.31 -9.38 -2.91
N THR A 206 -28.75 -10.48 -2.29
CA THR A 206 -29.89 -11.28 -2.80
C THR A 206 -31.20 -10.49 -2.80
N ARG A 207 -31.43 -9.65 -1.77
CA ARG A 207 -32.61 -8.78 -1.70
C ARG A 207 -32.60 -7.71 -2.79
N GLN A 208 -31.44 -7.10 -3.06
CA GLN A 208 -31.28 -6.12 -4.12
C GLN A 208 -31.48 -6.72 -5.51
N GLN A 209 -30.98 -7.94 -5.74
CA GLN A 209 -31.20 -8.68 -6.99
C GLN A 209 -32.67 -9.05 -7.18
N SER A 210 -33.34 -9.53 -6.12
CA SER A 210 -34.78 -9.86 -6.16
C SER A 210 -35.65 -8.64 -6.41
N ALA A 211 -35.28 -7.47 -5.89
CA ALA A 211 -35.96 -6.20 -6.15
C ALA A 211 -35.70 -5.67 -7.57
N HIS A 212 -34.55 -5.99 -8.17
CA HIS A 212 -34.23 -5.65 -9.55
C HIS A 212 -34.94 -6.59 -10.56
N ASP A 213 -35.09 -7.88 -10.22
CA ASP A 213 -35.72 -8.90 -11.07
C ASP A 213 -37.24 -9.00 -10.95
N GLN A 214 -37.88 -8.23 -10.07
CA GLN A 214 -39.35 -8.27 -9.95
C GLN A 214 -40.00 -7.54 -11.14
N PRO A 215 -40.69 -8.26 -12.06
CA PRO A 215 -41.31 -7.63 -13.21
C PRO A 215 -42.48 -6.77 -12.71
N ARG A 216 -42.58 -5.54 -13.22
CA ARG A 216 -43.69 -4.61 -12.98
C ARG A 216 -45.04 -5.29 -13.25
N ARG A 217 -45.66 -5.90 -12.24
CA ARG A 217 -47.03 -6.42 -12.31
C ARG A 217 -47.99 -5.41 -11.70
N ASN A 218 -48.64 -4.70 -12.61
CA ASN A 218 -50.06 -4.29 -12.60
C ASN A 218 -50.63 -3.74 -11.28
N CYS A 219 -50.68 -2.42 -11.17
CA CYS A 219 -51.73 -1.75 -10.40
C CYS A 219 -53.10 -2.01 -11.07
N PRO A 220 -54.10 -2.54 -10.36
CA PRO A 220 -55.47 -2.53 -10.85
C PRO A 220 -56.01 -1.10 -10.80
N SER A 221 -56.61 -0.66 -11.90
CA SER A 221 -57.29 0.62 -12.04
C SER A 221 -58.52 0.64 -11.13
N THR A 222 -58.45 1.38 -10.02
CA THR A 222 -59.65 1.67 -9.22
C THR A 222 -60.34 2.92 -9.77
N THR A 223 -61.52 2.65 -10.32
CA THR A 223 -62.59 3.56 -10.72
C THR A 223 -62.79 4.74 -9.77
N ALA A 224 -62.82 5.96 -10.32
CA ALA A 224 -63.27 7.17 -9.64
C ALA A 224 -64.81 7.23 -9.57
N PRO A 225 -65.36 7.87 -8.52
CA PRO A 225 -66.53 8.71 -8.69
C PRO A 225 -66.28 10.17 -8.25
N GLN A 226 -66.87 11.08 -9.02
CA GLN A 226 -66.86 12.54 -8.90
C GLN A 226 -67.54 13.10 -7.62
N PRO A 227 -67.28 14.39 -7.28
CA PRO A 227 -67.71 15.02 -6.03
C PRO A 227 -69.07 15.73 -6.12
N PRO A 228 -69.66 16.06 -4.96
CA PRO A 228 -70.31 17.37 -4.77
C PRO A 228 -69.87 17.97 -3.41
N GLY A 229 -69.84 19.26 -3.13
CA GLY A 229 -70.26 20.50 -3.77
C GLY A 229 -70.04 21.58 -2.70
N GLU A 230 -69.50 22.73 -3.10
CA GLU A 230 -69.16 23.86 -2.23
C GLU A 230 -70.39 24.56 -1.63
N LEU A 231 -70.16 25.28 -0.52
CA LEU A 231 -70.78 26.55 -0.05
C LEU A 231 -70.69 26.53 1.48
N GLY A 232 -70.12 27.50 2.19
CA GLY A 232 -69.54 28.83 1.98
C GLY A 232 -69.02 29.22 3.38
N ASP A 233 -68.57 30.41 3.71
CA ASP A 233 -68.06 31.60 3.06
C ASP A 233 -67.57 32.46 4.25
N ASP A 234 -66.83 33.54 3.98
CA ASP A 234 -66.69 34.72 4.86
C ASP A 234 -65.84 34.60 6.16
N LEU A 235 -64.92 35.50 6.50
CA LEU A 235 -64.69 36.87 6.03
C LEU A 235 -63.30 37.38 6.52
N ALA A 236 -62.66 38.19 5.65
CA ALA A 236 -61.77 39.35 5.91
C ALA A 236 -60.50 39.16 6.78
N GLY A 237 -59.26 39.41 6.33
CA GLY A 237 -58.71 40.51 5.51
C GLY A 237 -58.25 41.69 6.41
N PRO A 238 -57.34 42.60 6.00
CA PRO A 238 -56.25 42.54 5.01
C PRO A 238 -54.97 43.31 5.47
N GLY A 239 -53.99 43.48 4.55
CA GLY A 239 -52.92 44.50 4.61
C GLY A 239 -51.51 43.91 4.61
N ASP A 240 -50.91 43.51 3.48
CA ASP A 240 -50.48 44.24 2.27
C ASP A 240 -49.09 44.91 2.35
N THR A 241 -48.27 44.56 1.35
CA THR A 241 -47.12 45.25 0.75
C THR A 241 -45.93 45.68 1.61
N THR A 242 -44.73 45.21 1.25
CA THR A 242 -43.85 45.99 0.34
C THR A 242 -42.60 45.21 -0.08
N GLU A 243 -42.47 45.15 -1.39
CA GLU A 243 -41.36 44.81 -2.28
C GLU A 243 -40.09 45.66 -2.05
N ALA A 244 -38.90 45.06 -2.12
CA ALA A 244 -37.72 45.58 -2.84
C ALA A 244 -36.42 44.81 -2.48
N ALA A 245 -35.83 44.17 -3.49
CA ALA A 245 -34.38 43.94 -3.60
C ALA A 245 -33.81 44.99 -4.59
N PRO A 246 -32.52 45.00 -4.99
CA PRO A 246 -31.30 44.42 -4.41
C PRO A 246 -30.15 45.47 -4.29
N ARG A 247 -28.99 45.14 -3.68
CA ARG A 247 -27.67 45.70 -4.07
C ARG A 247 -26.49 45.03 -3.36
N GLY A 248 -25.48 44.66 -4.15
CA GLY A 248 -24.08 44.98 -3.85
C GLY A 248 -23.19 43.93 -3.17
N ILE A 249 -22.45 43.19 -3.99
CA ILE A 249 -21.13 42.53 -3.74
C ILE A 249 -20.09 43.65 -3.40
N PRO A 250 -19.02 43.48 -2.57
CA PRO A 250 -17.97 42.48 -2.79
C PRO A 250 -17.20 41.84 -1.62
N ARG A 251 -16.55 40.74 -2.05
CA ARG A 251 -15.41 39.97 -1.53
C ARG A 251 -14.48 40.67 -0.53
N TYR A 252 -14.07 39.89 0.46
CA TYR A 252 -12.66 39.64 0.81
C TYR A 252 -12.43 38.14 0.92
#